data_AF-A0A059EZQ0-F1
#
_entry.id   AF-A0A059EZQ0-F1
#
_cell.length_a   1.000
_cell.length_b   1.000
_cell.length_c   1.000
_cell.angle_alpha   90.00
_cell.angle_beta   90.00
_cell.angle_gamma   90.00
#
_symmetry.space_group_name_H-M   'P 1'
#
loop_
_entity.id
_entity.type
_entity.pdbx_description
1 polymer ?
#
loop_
_entity_poly.entity_id
_entity_poly.type
_entity_poly.pdbx_seq_one_letter_code
_entity_poly.pdbx_strand_id
1 'polypeptide(L)'
;VHLSIKRPKNRRCLRRRVITKLILKDKYNLENYCYICLHVKRRRTHCGTCNKCVSTNSYHCFFIDRCIKYNEILKIILCIINFYLALISLLRECNVNNLNYFIIYFITFFTFSFFTIIRRKILRFK
;
A
#
# COMPACT_ATOMS: atom_id res chain seq x y z
N VAL A 1 -8.17 -21.73 -30.60
CA VAL A 1 -6.81 -21.17 -30.83
C VAL A 1 -6.44 -20.21 -29.70
N HIS A 2 -5.68 -20.68 -28.71
CA HIS A 2 -5.14 -19.83 -27.64
C HIS A 2 -4.02 -18.96 -28.22
N LEU A 3 -4.32 -17.69 -28.54
CA LEU A 3 -3.34 -16.73 -29.03
C LEU A 3 -2.37 -16.35 -27.90
N SER A 4 -1.22 -17.02 -27.88
CA SER A 4 -0.04 -16.64 -27.11
C SER A 4 0.56 -15.35 -27.67
N ILE A 5 0.10 -14.21 -27.18
CA ILE A 5 0.59 -12.88 -27.58
C ILE A 5 2.05 -12.75 -27.14
N LYS A 6 3.01 -12.96 -28.06
CA LYS A 6 4.41 -12.56 -27.91
C LYS A 6 4.46 -11.08 -27.46
N ARG A 7 5.09 -10.82 -26.31
CA ARG A 7 5.23 -9.46 -25.75
C ARG A 7 6.04 -8.60 -26.73
N PRO A 8 5.47 -7.52 -27.30
CA PRO A 8 6.19 -6.69 -28.26
C PRO A 8 7.33 -5.92 -27.58
N LYS A 9 8.50 -5.88 -28.22
CA LYS A 9 9.75 -5.24 -27.75
C LYS A 9 9.62 -3.69 -27.65
N ASN A 10 8.68 -3.09 -28.38
CA ASN A 10 8.46 -1.64 -28.44
C ASN A 10 7.24 -1.20 -27.59
N ARG A 11 7.49 -0.38 -26.55
CA ARG A 11 6.45 0.15 -25.64
C ARG A 11 5.39 1.02 -26.34
N ARG A 12 5.71 1.67 -27.47
CA ARG A 12 4.74 2.47 -28.24
C ARG A 12 3.70 1.59 -28.93
N CYS A 13 4.14 0.51 -29.59
CA CYS A 13 3.25 -0.45 -30.24
C CYS A 13 2.37 -1.19 -29.22
N LEU A 14 2.90 -1.51 -28.03
CA LEU A 14 2.12 -2.10 -26.95
C LEU A 14 0.99 -1.18 -26.48
N ARG A 15 1.28 0.11 -26.27
CA ARG A 15 0.28 1.10 -25.86
C ARG A 15 -0.85 1.25 -26.87
N ARG A 16 -0.53 1.37 -28.16
CA ARG A 16 -1.54 1.41 -29.23
C ARG A 16 -2.43 0.17 -29.19
N ARG A 17 -1.85 -1.03 -29.13
CA ARG A 17 -2.62 -2.30 -29.05
C ARG A 17 -3.55 -2.36 -27.84
N VAL A 18 -3.13 -1.84 -26.68
CA VAL A 18 -3.97 -1.82 -25.47
C VAL A 18 -5.15 -0.86 -25.64
N ILE A 19 -4.92 0.34 -26.17
CA ILE A 19 -5.97 1.33 -26.43
C ILE A 19 -6.97 0.79 -27.45
N THR A 20 -6.50 0.26 -28.60
CA THR A 20 -7.38 -0.33 -29.61
C THR A 20 -8.25 -1.46 -29.02
N LYS A 21 -7.68 -2.31 -28.16
CA LYS A 21 -8.45 -3.36 -27.47
C LYS A 21 -9.51 -2.83 -26.52
N LEU A 22 -9.30 -1.68 -25.89
CA LEU A 22 -10.29 -1.05 -25.02
C LEU A 22 -11.40 -0.39 -25.84
N ILE A 23 -11.05 0.29 -26.94
CA ILE A 23 -12.00 0.90 -27.86
C ILE A 23 -12.91 -0.17 -28.48
N LEU A 24 -12.33 -1.26 -28.99
CA LEU A 24 -13.09 -2.39 -29.55
C LEU A 24 -14.03 -3.08 -28.54
N LYS A 25 -13.77 -2.91 -27.24
CA LYS A 25 -14.59 -3.45 -26.16
C LYS A 25 -15.55 -2.42 -25.56
N ASP A 26 -15.58 -1.21 -26.11
CA ASP A 26 -16.30 -0.06 -25.58
C ASP A 26 -15.99 0.23 -24.10
N LYS A 27 -14.72 0.03 -23.71
CA LYS A 27 -14.21 0.23 -22.34
C LYS A 27 -13.10 1.27 -22.28
N TYR A 28 -13.00 2.11 -23.31
CA TYR A 28 -12.05 3.22 -23.31
C TYR A 28 -12.67 4.43 -22.59
N ASN A 29 -12.60 4.41 -21.26
CA ASN A 29 -13.09 5.48 -20.40
C ASN A 29 -12.11 5.78 -19.25
N LEU A 30 -12.36 6.86 -18.50
CA LEU A 30 -11.52 7.28 -17.37
C LEU A 30 -11.47 6.26 -16.23
N GLU A 31 -12.45 5.37 -16.14
CA GLU A 31 -12.51 4.32 -15.11
C GLU A 31 -11.55 3.18 -15.41
N ASN A 32 -11.47 2.75 -16.68
CA ASN A 32 -10.73 1.59 -17.11
C ASN A 32 -9.33 1.92 -17.65
N TYR A 33 -9.04 3.18 -17.94
CA TYR A 33 -7.75 3.62 -18.47
C TYR A 33 -7.20 4.85 -17.74
N CYS A 34 -5.89 4.86 -17.48
CA CYS A 34 -5.19 6.02 -16.97
C CYS A 34 -4.42 6.66 -18.12
N TYR A 35 -4.82 7.87 -18.52
CA TYR A 35 -4.14 8.64 -19.57
C TYR A 35 -2.78 9.18 -19.12
N ILE A 36 -2.59 9.44 -17.82
CA ILE A 36 -1.31 9.91 -17.25
C ILE A 36 -0.27 8.79 -17.24
N CYS A 37 -0.60 7.63 -16.68
CA CYS A 37 0.30 6.47 -16.62
C CYS A 37 0.27 5.62 -17.91
N LEU A 38 -0.62 5.93 -18.86
CA LEU A 38 -0.83 5.24 -20.12
C LEU A 38 -1.05 3.71 -19.98
N HIS A 39 -1.83 3.31 -18.98
CA HIS A 39 -2.07 1.91 -18.62
C HIS A 39 -3.51 1.65 -18.20
N VAL A 40 -3.97 0.39 -18.35
CA VAL A 40 -5.29 -0.07 -17.90
C VAL A 40 -5.42 0.00 -16.38
N LYS A 41 -6.46 0.66 -15.89
CA LYS A 41 -6.84 0.74 -14.47
C LYS A 41 -7.58 -0.54 -14.07
N ARG A 42 -6.85 -1.61 -13.71
CA ARG A 42 -7.46 -2.79 -13.08
C ARG A 42 -7.71 -2.54 -11.59
N ARG A 43 -8.87 -1.96 -11.24
CA ARG A 43 -9.22 -1.57 -9.85
C ARG A 43 -8.19 -0.61 -9.24
N ARG A 44 -7.75 0.37 -10.03
CA ARG A 44 -6.77 1.38 -9.63
C ARG A 44 -7.22 2.79 -9.97
N THR A 45 -6.91 3.75 -9.10
CA THR A 45 -7.11 5.18 -9.29
C THR A 45 -5.77 5.88 -9.40
N HIS A 46 -5.68 6.99 -10.12
CA HIS A 46 -4.44 7.75 -10.21
C HIS A 46 -4.39 8.76 -9.06
N CYS A 47 -3.32 8.76 -8.28
CA CYS A 47 -3.07 9.81 -7.30
C CYS A 47 -2.20 10.88 -7.95
N GLY A 48 -2.72 12.10 -8.09
CA GLY A 48 -2.00 13.23 -8.67
C GLY A 48 -0.77 13.63 -7.86
N THR A 49 -0.86 13.64 -6.52
CA THR A 49 0.28 13.98 -5.65
C THR A 49 1.43 12.98 -5.79
N CYS A 50 1.12 11.68 -5.83
CA CYS A 50 2.13 10.62 -5.96
C CYS A 50 2.50 10.31 -7.43
N ASN A 51 1.86 10.95 -8.41
CA ASN A 51 2.00 10.70 -9.85
C ASN A 51 1.98 9.21 -10.25
N LYS A 52 1.13 8.40 -9.59
CA LYS A 52 1.05 6.95 -9.83
C LYS A 52 -0.33 6.37 -9.63
N CYS A 53 -0.62 5.28 -10.34
CA CYS A 53 -1.83 4.49 -10.14
C CYS A 53 -1.74 3.65 -8.85
N VAL A 54 -2.65 3.89 -7.92
CA VAL A 54 -2.80 3.17 -6.64
C VAL A 54 -4.09 2.36 -6.64
N SER A 55 -4.28 1.47 -5.66
CA SER A 55 -5.53 0.70 -5.54
C SER A 55 -6.71 1.67 -5.34
N THR A 56 -7.89 1.37 -5.89
CA THR A 56 -9.11 2.21 -5.74
C THR A 56 -9.40 2.62 -4.31
N ASN A 57 -9.18 1.73 -3.34
CA ASN A 57 -9.45 1.97 -1.92
C ASN A 57 -8.26 2.62 -1.20
N SER A 58 -7.38 3.31 -1.92
CA SER A 58 -6.25 4.03 -1.34
C SER A 58 -6.54 5.52 -1.35
N TYR A 59 -6.32 6.17 -0.22
CA TYR A 59 -6.39 7.62 -0.08
C TYR A 59 -4.96 8.15 0.10
N HIS A 60 -4.69 9.36 -0.37
CA HIS A 60 -3.42 10.03 -0.13
C HIS A 60 -3.48 10.67 1.26
N CYS A 61 -2.62 10.23 2.17
CA CYS A 61 -2.50 10.83 3.49
C CYS A 61 -1.43 11.92 3.43
N PHE A 62 -1.82 13.16 3.74
CA PHE A 62 -0.92 14.31 3.75
C PHE A 62 0.19 14.17 4.81
N PHE A 63 -0.17 13.70 6.01
CA PHE A 63 0.78 13.59 7.14
C PHE A 63 1.94 12.60 6.91
N ILE A 64 1.72 11.58 6.08
CA ILE A 64 2.71 10.52 5.81
C ILE A 64 3.23 10.63 4.36
N ASP A 65 2.79 11.66 3.62
CA ASP A 65 3.06 11.91 2.20
C ASP A 65 3.00 10.64 1.34
N ARG A 66 1.95 9.84 1.55
CA ARG A 66 1.84 8.53 0.92
C ARG A 66 0.39 8.08 0.75
N CYS A 67 0.14 7.34 -0.33
CA CYS A 67 -1.11 6.61 -0.50
C CYS A 67 -1.19 5.39 0.43
N ILE A 68 -2.22 5.38 1.27
CA ILE A 68 -2.47 4.37 2.29
C ILE A 68 -3.79 3.67 1.94
N LYS A 69 -3.86 2.35 2.15
CA LYS A 69 -5.11 1.58 2.01
C LYS A 69 -5.83 1.55 3.35
N TYR A 70 -7.15 1.41 3.37
CA TYR A 70 -7.95 1.30 4.60
C TYR A 70 -7.37 0.30 5.63
N ASN A 71 -6.97 -0.90 5.19
CA ASN A 71 -6.39 -1.92 6.08
C ASN A 71 -5.02 -1.53 6.68
N GLU A 72 -4.30 -0.58 6.08
CA GLU A 72 -3.06 -0.05 6.64
C GLU A 72 -3.35 0.97 7.74
N ILE A 73 -4.45 1.72 7.64
CA ILE A 73 -4.88 2.70 8.66
C ILE A 73 -5.16 1.99 9.97
N LEU A 74 -5.94 0.90 9.92
CA LEU A 74 -6.29 0.12 11.10
C LEU A 74 -5.03 -0.33 11.85
N LYS A 75 -3.98 -0.72 11.12
CA LYS A 75 -2.70 -1.13 11.72
C LYS A 75 -1.98 0.04 12.39
N ILE A 76 -1.98 1.21 11.76
CA ILE A 76 -1.41 2.42 12.36
C ILE A 76 -2.17 2.78 13.63
N ILE A 77 -3.51 2.74 13.62
CA ILE A 77 -4.37 3.01 14.79
C ILE A 77 -4.08 2.02 15.92
N LEU A 78 -4.06 0.72 15.63
CA LEU A 78 -3.70 -0.32 16.59
C LEU A 78 -2.31 -0.10 17.19
N CYS A 79 -1.35 0.35 16.38
CA CYS A 79 -0.01 0.65 16.88
C CYS A 79 -0.01 1.84 17.84
N ILE A 80 -0.75 2.90 17.51
CA ILE A 80 -0.89 4.09 18.35
C ILE A 80 -1.57 3.72 19.69
N ILE A 81 -2.65 2.94 19.66
CA ILE A 81 -3.35 2.48 20.87
C ILE A 81 -2.41 1.67 21.78
N ASN A 82 -1.69 0.69 21.22
CA ASN A 82 -0.74 -0.12 22.00
C ASN A 82 0.39 0.72 22.59
N PHE A 83 0.88 1.73 21.86
CA PHE A 83 1.86 2.66 22.37
C PHE A 83 1.34 3.45 23.58
N TYR A 84 0.11 3.98 23.51
CA TYR A 84 -0.51 4.67 24.64
C TYR A 84 -0.77 3.77 25.83
N LEU A 85 -1.21 2.52 25.61
CA LEU A 85 -1.40 1.55 26.68
C LEU A 85 -0.06 1.23 27.39
N ALA A 86 1.01 1.03 26.63
CA ALA A 86 2.34 0.83 27.19
C ALA A 86 2.79 2.04 28.02
N LEU A 87 2.57 3.27 27.53
CA LEU A 87 2.89 4.50 28.25
C LEU A 87 2.10 4.62 29.56
N ILE A 88 0.80 4.30 29.55
CA ILE A 88 -0.04 4.33 30.76
C ILE A 88 0.44 3.29 31.77
N SER A 89 0.77 2.07 31.34
CA SER A 89 1.35 1.04 32.21
C SER A 89 2.66 1.51 32.85
N LEU A 90 3.54 2.17 32.09
CA LEU A 90 4.78 2.74 32.59
C LEU A 90 4.52 3.81 33.67
N LEU A 91 3.57 4.72 33.44
CA LEU A 91 3.23 5.78 34.38
C LEU A 91 2.54 5.27 35.65
N ARG A 92 1.85 4.12 35.58
CA ARG A 92 1.12 3.53 36.71
C ARG A 92 2.04 2.74 37.66
N GLU A 93 3.15 2.20 37.16
CA GLU A 93 4.06 1.33 37.91
C GLU A 93 5.46 1.94 38.01
N CYS A 94 5.62 2.99 38.82
CA CYS A 94 6.93 3.53 39.20
C CYS A 94 7.64 2.61 40.24
N ASN A 95 7.99 1.39 39.84
CA ASN A 95 8.84 0.51 40.65
C ASN A 95 9.83 -0.29 39.78
N VAL A 96 11.11 -0.34 40.17
CA VAL A 96 12.27 -0.62 39.30
C VAL A 96 12.25 -2.03 38.67
N ASN A 97 11.57 -2.99 39.29
CA ASN A 97 11.47 -4.37 38.80
C ASN A 97 10.55 -4.54 37.57
N ASN A 98 9.68 -3.56 37.28
CA ASN A 98 8.75 -3.59 36.13
C ASN A 98 9.31 -2.95 34.85
N LEU A 99 10.47 -2.30 34.94
CA LEU A 99 11.14 -1.65 33.80
C LEU A 99 11.57 -2.69 32.75
N ASN A 100 11.99 -3.88 33.19
CA ASN A 100 12.34 -5.00 32.31
C ASN A 100 11.14 -5.54 31.55
N TYR A 101 9.96 -5.66 32.18
CA TYR A 101 8.73 -6.09 31.51
C TYR A 101 8.26 -5.06 30.47
N PHE A 102 8.39 -3.77 30.79
CA PHE A 102 8.10 -2.71 29.84
C PHE A 102 9.03 -2.75 28.62
N ILE A 103 10.35 -2.88 28.84
CA ILE A 103 11.33 -2.98 27.76
C ILE A 103 11.05 -4.20 26.88
N ILE A 104 10.71 -5.35 27.47
CA ILE A 104 10.35 -6.56 26.71
C ILE A 104 9.07 -6.35 25.90
N TYR A 105 8.03 -5.73 26.46
CA TYR A 105 6.79 -5.43 25.72
C TYR A 105 7.04 -4.44 24.58
N PHE A 106 7.85 -3.41 24.82
CA PHE A 106 8.23 -2.42 23.81
C PHE A 106 9.03 -3.07 22.68
N ILE A 107 10.06 -3.86 23.00
CA ILE A 107 10.89 -4.57 22.01
C ILE A 107 10.05 -5.58 21.20
N THR A 108 9.21 -6.40 21.85
CA THR A 108 8.36 -7.38 21.15
C THR A 108 7.34 -6.69 20.24
N PHE A 109 6.77 -5.55 20.67
CA PHE A 109 5.84 -4.77 19.87
C PHE A 109 6.51 -4.13 18.65
N PHE A 110 7.69 -3.51 18.81
CA PHE A 110 8.44 -2.90 17.72
C PHE A 110 8.99 -3.95 16.75
N THR A 111 9.51 -5.08 17.24
CA THR A 111 9.98 -6.18 16.39
C THR A 111 8.84 -6.79 15.58
N PHE A 112 7.67 -7.01 16.18
CA PHE A 112 6.48 -7.48 15.45
C PHE A 112 6.03 -6.49 14.39
N SER A 113 5.90 -5.21 14.76
CA SER A 113 5.53 -4.13 13.83
C SER A 113 6.50 -4.03 12.66
N PHE A 114 7.81 -4.06 12.93
CA PHE A 114 8.86 -4.04 11.92
C PHE A 114 8.80 -5.28 11.02
N PHE A 115 8.57 -6.47 11.57
CA PHE A 115 8.40 -7.72 10.82
C PHE A 115 7.19 -7.63 9.88
N THR A 116 6.07 -7.07 10.33
CA THR A 116 4.89 -6.88 9.45
C THR A 116 5.13 -5.87 8.32
N ILE A 117 6.01 -4.88 8.54
CA ILE A 117 6.41 -3.90 7.52
C ILE A 117 7.38 -4.54 6.51
N ILE A 118 8.38 -5.28 6.98
CA ILE A 118 9.36 -5.98 6.14
C ILE A 118 8.68 -7.08 5.31
N ARG A 119 7.83 -7.90 5.92
CA ARG A 119 7.10 -8.96 5.20
C ARG A 119 6.31 -8.41 4.02
N ARG A 120 5.76 -7.20 4.14
CA ARG A 120 5.05 -6.52 3.05
C ARG A 120 5.97 -5.96 1.97
N LYS A 121 7.20 -5.55 2.31
CA LYS A 121 8.22 -5.22 1.30
C LYS A 121 8.62 -6.48 0.53
N ILE A 122 8.89 -7.59 1.23
CA ILE A 122 9.29 -8.86 0.61
C ILE A 122 8.18 -9.43 -0.31
N LEU A 123 6.92 -9.43 0.14
CA LEU A 123 5.78 -9.87 -0.68
C LEU A 123 5.44 -8.95 -1.87
N ARG A 124 6.02 -7.75 -1.96
CA ARG A 124 5.88 -6.86 -3.13
C ARG A 124 6.91 -7.15 -4.23
N PHE A 125 7.95 -7.93 -3.93
CA PHE A 125 9.01 -8.31 -4.86
C PHE A 125 8.86 -9.73 -5.44
N LYS A 126 7.85 -10.50 -4.98
CA LYS A 126 7.41 -11.77 -5.57
C LYS A 126 6.14 -11.52 -6.39
#